data_AF-A0A3A9JEK4-F1
#
_entry.id   AF-A0A3A9JEK4-F1
#
_cell.length_a   1.000
_cell.length_b   1.000
_cell.length_c   1.000
_cell.angle_alpha   90.00
_cell.angle_beta   90.00
_cell.angle_gamma   90.00
#
_symmetry.space_group_name_H-M   'P 1'
#
loop_
_entity.id
_entity.type
_entity.pdbx_description
1 polymer ?
#
loop_
_entity_poly.entity_id
_entity_poly.type
_entity_poly.pdbx_seq_one_letter_code
_entity_poly.pdbx_strand_id
1 'polypeptide(L)'
;MPHPSLQDGPLARVNAYDLTTPAGLALLRRFDAQFHRLPQAAREAALADLQLVLPLADRAEGLLVLPGGALAWRDGETILLPDPGSATGITQAAQLRQATLAAGALMVCHEAAGLRIAGGASGMPQSATLLPRASVLAPLLPALAEWRGPAVIHWHGEGAVVWEMVPAPPPLALAVSLVGEPLPPDATLPRFLWAMAGADESYQLLSSGLSAHLDEMLASEISDALRFALVAQWTDGGDSLASRLADGLALLPSAFAAEAAQPAGLAALAEWPRMRARLEPAQALIGIAAAEAGGHWNLMLRQAFLAALRETLPAGTCLLAEAARTEPAPLDDLAADRLVRGAAPAFAALAPLAAQEKPPALLRQVGGLALRLGVPVLLAVPDWGLCHLLDPAGTSGCGNGMGYGLGAALELFEDE
;
A
#
# COMPACT_ATOMS: atom_id res chain seq x y z
N MET A 1 8.25 40.23 33.14
CA MET A 1 8.23 40.76 31.76
C MET A 1 7.75 39.63 30.86
N PRO A 2 6.69 39.84 30.06
CA PRO A 2 6.23 38.82 29.14
C PRO A 2 7.30 38.63 28.05
N HIS A 3 7.67 37.38 27.76
CA HIS A 3 8.46 37.07 26.58
C HIS A 3 7.65 37.51 25.34
N PRO A 4 8.26 38.21 24.37
CA PRO A 4 7.61 38.39 23.08
C PRO A 4 7.33 37.01 22.50
N SER A 5 6.07 36.72 22.19
CA SER A 5 5.69 35.54 21.41
C SER A 5 6.36 35.64 20.04
N LEU A 6 6.78 34.50 19.50
CA LEU A 6 7.43 34.36 18.18
C LEU A 6 6.58 34.85 16.97
N GLN A 7 5.39 35.39 17.22
CA GLN A 7 4.46 35.91 16.22
C GLN A 7 4.80 37.32 15.72
N ASP A 8 5.67 38.07 16.40
CA ASP A 8 5.99 39.47 16.05
C ASP A 8 7.33 39.65 15.29
N GLY A 9 7.91 38.56 14.79
CA GLY A 9 9.17 38.59 14.02
C GLY A 9 8.95 38.69 12.50
N PRO A 10 9.91 39.26 11.73
CA PRO A 10 9.88 39.30 10.25
C PRO A 10 9.96 37.92 9.57
N LEU A 11 9.86 36.83 10.34
CA LEU A 11 9.85 35.43 9.91
C LEU A 11 8.47 34.77 10.07
N ALA A 12 7.50 35.42 10.71
CA ALA A 12 6.17 34.87 11.03
C ALA A 12 5.20 34.75 9.83
N ARG A 13 5.69 34.88 8.59
CA ARG A 13 4.87 34.88 7.36
C ARG A 13 5.37 33.97 6.24
N VAL A 14 6.37 33.14 6.49
CA VAL A 14 6.87 32.20 5.48
C VAL A 14 6.38 30.81 5.85
N ASN A 15 5.37 30.30 5.13
CA ASN A 15 4.73 29.02 5.45
C ASN A 15 5.67 27.81 5.29
N ALA A 16 6.74 27.90 4.49
CA ALA A 16 7.84 26.94 4.46
C ALA A 16 9.07 27.55 3.74
N TYR A 17 10.29 27.14 4.09
CA TYR A 17 11.50 27.57 3.37
C TYR A 17 11.76 26.60 2.23
N ASP A 18 11.57 27.07 1.01
CA ASP A 18 11.77 26.27 -0.20
C ASP A 18 13.22 26.27 -0.64
N LEU A 19 13.94 25.21 -0.28
CA LEU A 19 15.36 25.03 -0.54
C LEU A 19 15.66 24.69 -2.01
N THR A 20 14.65 24.49 -2.85
CA THR A 20 14.82 24.45 -4.32
C THR A 20 15.15 25.82 -4.89
N THR A 21 14.93 26.89 -4.10
CA THR A 21 15.14 28.27 -4.54
C THR A 21 16.32 28.94 -3.82
N PRO A 22 17.06 29.86 -4.49
CA PRO A 22 18.06 30.68 -3.82
C PRO A 22 17.50 31.54 -2.67
N ALA A 23 16.22 31.92 -2.75
CA ALA A 23 15.56 32.71 -1.72
C ALA A 23 15.32 31.90 -0.44
N GLY A 24 14.87 30.64 -0.55
CA GLY A 24 14.69 29.76 0.60
C GLY A 24 16.02 29.42 1.27
N LEU A 25 17.08 29.15 0.50
CA LEU A 25 18.43 28.97 1.05
C LEU A 25 18.92 30.22 1.81
N ALA A 26 18.67 31.42 1.28
CA ALA A 26 19.01 32.66 1.98
C ALA A 26 18.24 32.85 3.30
N LEU A 27 16.97 32.44 3.34
CA LEU A 27 16.17 32.44 4.58
C LEU A 27 16.72 31.43 5.60
N LEU A 28 17.11 30.24 5.15
CA LEU A 28 17.72 29.22 6.01
C LEU A 28 19.06 29.71 6.60
N ARG A 29 19.93 30.32 5.79
CA ARG A 29 21.18 30.97 6.26
C ARG A 29 20.92 32.05 7.31
N ARG A 30 19.85 32.83 7.13
CA ARG A 30 19.43 33.85 8.10
C ARG A 30 18.91 33.24 9.40
N PHE A 31 18.16 32.14 9.30
CA PHE A 31 17.69 31.37 10.45
C PHE A 31 18.89 30.82 11.23
N ASP A 32 19.89 30.22 10.57
CA ASP A 32 21.12 29.72 11.20
C ASP A 32 21.85 30.80 12.02
N ALA A 33 22.02 31.99 11.45
CA ALA A 33 22.65 33.12 12.14
C ALA A 33 21.91 33.54 13.43
N GLN A 34 20.59 33.31 13.50
CA GLN A 34 19.77 33.57 14.69
C GLN A 34 19.75 32.40 15.66
N PHE A 35 19.75 31.18 15.14
CA PHE A 35 19.69 29.92 15.88
C PHE A 35 20.78 29.83 16.95
N HIS A 36 22.02 30.21 16.63
CA HIS A 36 23.15 30.22 17.58
C HIS A 36 22.95 31.16 18.77
N ARG A 37 22.10 32.18 18.64
CA ARG A 37 21.85 33.17 19.70
C ARG A 37 20.71 32.74 20.62
N LEU A 38 19.94 31.71 20.25
CA LEU A 38 18.83 31.21 21.06
C LEU A 38 19.36 30.32 22.21
N PRO A 39 18.73 30.38 23.40
CA PRO A 39 18.90 29.37 24.45
C PRO A 39 18.47 27.98 23.97
N GLN A 40 19.01 26.91 24.56
CA GLN A 40 18.78 25.52 24.11
C GLN A 40 17.28 25.16 23.96
N ALA A 41 16.46 25.42 24.97
CA ALA A 41 15.02 25.11 24.90
C ALA A 41 14.27 25.87 23.79
N ALA A 42 14.74 27.07 23.41
CA ALA A 42 14.15 27.83 22.31
C ALA A 42 14.62 27.36 20.93
N ARG A 43 15.76 26.67 20.86
CA ARG A 43 16.28 26.06 19.62
C ARG A 43 15.43 24.86 19.20
N GLU A 44 15.09 24.00 20.14
CA GLU A 44 14.25 22.82 19.90
C GLU A 44 12.86 23.24 19.38
N ALA A 45 12.23 24.23 20.01
CA ALA A 45 10.96 24.79 19.54
C ALA A 45 11.07 25.44 18.15
N ALA A 46 12.12 26.24 17.90
CA ALA A 46 12.34 26.88 16.60
C ALA A 46 12.57 25.87 15.46
N LEU A 47 13.19 24.72 15.77
CA LEU A 47 13.35 23.61 14.84
C LEU A 47 12.03 22.89 14.56
N ALA A 48 11.23 22.65 15.60
CA ALA A 48 9.90 22.05 15.45
C ALA A 48 8.98 22.88 14.52
N ASP A 49 9.05 24.21 14.62
CA ASP A 49 8.26 25.13 13.80
C ASP A 49 8.84 25.34 12.38
N LEU A 50 10.05 24.86 12.11
CA LEU A 50 10.74 25.07 10.83
C LEU A 50 10.23 24.09 9.77
N GLN A 51 9.44 24.59 8.84
CA GLN A 51 9.01 23.82 7.67
C GLN A 51 9.99 24.04 6.51
N LEU A 52 10.58 22.96 6.00
CA LEU A 52 11.51 22.98 4.86
C LEU A 52 10.93 22.18 3.70
N VAL A 53 11.01 22.73 2.48
CA VAL A 53 10.79 21.97 1.24
C VAL A 53 12.16 21.67 0.67
N LEU A 54 12.47 20.37 0.53
CA LEU A 54 13.78 19.93 0.05
C LEU A 54 13.74 19.67 -1.46
N PRO A 55 14.81 19.97 -2.19
CA PRO A 55 15.00 19.42 -3.53
C PRO A 55 15.04 17.90 -3.47
N LEU A 56 14.56 17.27 -4.53
CA LEU A 56 14.68 15.82 -4.71
C LEU A 56 16.15 15.44 -4.86
N ALA A 57 16.52 14.25 -4.40
CA ALA A 57 17.86 13.73 -4.64
C ALA A 57 18.08 13.51 -6.15
N ASP A 58 19.28 13.85 -6.63
CA ASP A 58 19.68 13.64 -8.02
C ASP A 58 19.94 12.13 -8.24
N ARG A 59 18.91 11.43 -8.72
CA ARG A 59 18.91 9.99 -8.99
C ARG A 59 18.34 9.73 -10.38
N ALA A 60 18.59 8.51 -10.87
CA ALA A 60 18.18 8.07 -12.20
C ALA A 60 16.69 8.29 -12.50
N GLU A 61 16.40 8.70 -13.74
CA GLU A 61 15.06 8.81 -14.30
C GLU A 61 14.50 7.44 -14.72
N GLY A 62 13.19 7.37 -14.90
CA GLY A 62 12.49 6.17 -15.36
C GLY A 62 11.86 5.37 -14.22
N LEU A 63 11.83 4.05 -14.38
CA LEU A 63 11.17 3.13 -13.45
C LEU A 63 12.05 2.90 -12.22
N LEU A 64 11.48 3.21 -11.06
CA LEU A 64 12.08 2.98 -9.74
C LEU A 64 11.32 1.88 -9.01
N VAL A 65 12.05 1.05 -8.29
CA VAL A 65 11.51 0.06 -7.35
C VAL A 65 11.75 0.57 -5.94
N LEU A 66 10.70 0.58 -5.13
CA LEU A 66 10.72 1.04 -3.75
C LEU A 66 10.87 -0.15 -2.79
N PRO A 67 11.31 0.10 -1.54
CA PRO A 67 11.20 -0.87 -0.47
C PRO A 67 9.79 -1.46 -0.39
N GLY A 68 9.69 -2.76 -0.11
CA GLY A 68 8.45 -3.52 -0.13
C GLY A 68 7.99 -3.94 -1.53
N GLY A 69 8.70 -3.56 -2.60
CA GLY A 69 8.37 -3.96 -3.98
C GLY A 69 7.26 -3.14 -4.65
N ALA A 70 7.02 -1.92 -4.17
CA ALA A 70 6.19 -0.94 -4.87
C ALA A 70 6.95 -0.33 -6.06
N LEU A 71 6.21 0.21 -7.03
CA LEU A 71 6.78 0.80 -8.25
C LEU A 71 6.50 2.30 -8.29
N ALA A 72 7.47 3.07 -8.77
CA ALA A 72 7.34 4.50 -9.04
C ALA A 72 7.90 4.85 -10.42
N TRP A 73 7.41 5.92 -11.03
CA TRP A 73 7.97 6.44 -12.29
C TRP A 73 8.47 7.86 -12.08
N ARG A 74 9.73 8.11 -12.44
CA ARG A 74 10.35 9.44 -12.38
C ARG A 74 10.55 10.01 -13.78
N ASP A 75 10.08 11.24 -13.98
CA ASP A 75 10.31 12.06 -15.17
C ASP A 75 10.76 13.46 -14.72
N GLY A 76 12.07 13.72 -14.76
CA GLY A 76 12.69 14.89 -14.14
C GLY A 76 12.39 15.03 -12.65
N GLU A 77 11.71 16.10 -12.27
CA GLU A 77 11.26 16.39 -10.89
C GLU A 77 9.88 15.81 -10.57
N THR A 78 9.19 15.22 -11.55
CA THR A 78 7.88 14.61 -11.33
C THR A 78 8.06 13.13 -11.00
N ILE A 79 7.54 12.73 -9.84
CA ILE A 79 7.46 11.33 -9.42
C ILE A 79 5.99 10.92 -9.44
N LEU A 80 5.68 9.83 -10.12
CA LEU A 80 4.35 9.24 -10.18
C LEU A 80 4.31 7.97 -9.34
N LEU A 81 3.25 7.84 -8.54
CA LEU A 81 3.01 6.69 -7.65
C LEU A 81 1.62 6.09 -7.93
N PRO A 82 1.45 4.77 -7.77
CA PRO A 82 0.14 4.14 -7.83
C PRO A 82 -0.76 4.70 -6.72
N ASP A 83 -1.92 5.26 -7.08
CA ASP A 83 -2.93 5.72 -6.13
C ASP A 83 -3.66 4.51 -5.52
N PRO A 84 -3.51 4.22 -4.21
CA PRO A 84 -4.23 3.11 -3.57
C PRO A 84 -5.76 3.21 -3.73
N GLY A 85 -6.32 4.43 -3.76
CA GLY A 85 -7.76 4.67 -3.88
C GLY A 85 -8.33 4.35 -5.26
N SER A 86 -7.49 4.37 -6.30
CA SER A 86 -7.86 4.04 -7.68
C SER A 86 -8.00 2.54 -7.95
N ALA A 87 -7.62 1.67 -7.00
CA ALA A 87 -7.53 0.23 -7.20
C ALA A 87 -8.80 -0.37 -7.83
N THR A 88 -8.64 -0.96 -9.01
CA THR A 88 -9.71 -1.59 -9.78
C THR A 88 -9.36 -3.04 -10.08
N GLY A 89 -10.15 -3.98 -9.54
CA GLY A 89 -9.95 -5.42 -9.72
C GLY A 89 -10.55 -5.93 -11.03
N ILE A 90 -9.80 -6.76 -11.75
CA ILE A 90 -10.14 -7.26 -13.09
C ILE A 90 -10.15 -8.79 -13.08
N THR A 91 -11.27 -9.37 -13.50
CA THR A 91 -11.45 -10.83 -13.62
C THR A 91 -11.27 -11.33 -15.06
N GLN A 92 -11.27 -10.43 -16.05
CA GLN A 92 -11.10 -10.76 -17.47
C GLN A 92 -9.63 -10.64 -17.92
N ALA A 93 -8.69 -11.24 -17.19
CA ALA A 93 -7.25 -11.05 -17.42
C ALA A 93 -6.79 -11.41 -18.83
N ALA A 94 -7.35 -12.45 -19.46
CA ALA A 94 -6.95 -12.84 -20.82
C ALA A 94 -7.20 -11.73 -21.86
N GLN A 95 -8.35 -11.07 -21.79
CA GLN A 95 -8.69 -9.96 -22.70
C GLN A 95 -7.85 -8.72 -22.38
N LEU A 96 -7.62 -8.44 -21.09
CA LEU A 96 -6.77 -7.35 -20.65
C LEU A 96 -5.32 -7.54 -21.17
N ARG A 97 -4.76 -8.75 -21.06
CA ARG A 97 -3.39 -9.06 -21.55
C ARG A 97 -3.24 -8.82 -23.05
N GLN A 98 -4.29 -9.09 -23.84
CA GLN A 98 -4.27 -8.82 -25.27
C GLN A 98 -4.28 -7.32 -25.58
N ALA A 99 -5.06 -6.53 -24.83
CA ALA A 99 -5.11 -5.08 -25.02
C ALA A 99 -3.80 -4.38 -24.61
N THR A 100 -3.12 -4.86 -23.56
CA THR A 100 -1.88 -4.24 -23.06
C THR A 100 -0.69 -4.47 -24.00
N LEU A 101 -0.62 -5.62 -24.66
CA LEU A 101 0.41 -5.94 -25.67
C LEU A 101 0.48 -4.90 -26.80
N ALA A 102 -0.66 -4.39 -27.23
CA ALA A 102 -0.74 -3.43 -28.34
C ALA A 102 -0.42 -1.98 -27.91
N ALA A 103 -0.32 -1.71 -26.61
CA ALA A 103 -0.25 -0.35 -26.05
C ALA A 103 1.18 0.15 -25.77
N GLY A 104 2.22 -0.58 -26.18
CA GLY A 104 3.62 -0.20 -25.91
C GLY A 104 3.98 -0.26 -24.42
N ALA A 105 3.39 -1.22 -23.71
CA ALA A 105 3.53 -1.35 -22.26
C ALA A 105 4.93 -1.86 -21.84
N LEU A 106 5.41 -1.39 -20.69
CA LEU A 106 6.61 -1.91 -20.04
C LEU A 106 6.23 -2.99 -19.04
N MET A 107 6.88 -4.14 -19.09
CA MET A 107 6.57 -5.27 -18.22
C MET A 107 7.71 -5.55 -17.25
N VAL A 108 7.39 -5.73 -15.98
CA VAL A 108 8.31 -6.08 -14.91
C VAL A 108 7.95 -7.47 -14.41
N CYS A 109 8.89 -8.40 -14.44
CA CYS A 109 8.72 -9.75 -13.95
C CYS A 109 9.46 -9.95 -12.63
N HIS A 110 8.85 -10.72 -11.73
CA HIS A 110 9.53 -11.25 -10.56
C HIS A 110 10.10 -12.65 -10.86
N GLU A 111 11.42 -12.74 -10.89
CA GLU A 111 12.17 -13.97 -11.12
C GLU A 111 12.93 -14.37 -9.85
N ALA A 112 13.43 -15.60 -9.78
CA ALA A 112 14.16 -16.09 -8.61
C ALA A 112 15.38 -15.23 -8.21
N ALA A 113 16.00 -14.56 -9.19
CA ALA A 113 17.15 -13.68 -8.97
C ALA A 113 16.76 -12.23 -8.57
N GLY A 114 15.50 -11.83 -8.74
CA GLY A 114 15.05 -10.46 -8.49
C GLY A 114 14.03 -9.95 -9.51
N LEU A 115 13.97 -8.64 -9.71
CA LEU A 115 13.06 -7.99 -10.66
C LEU A 115 13.77 -7.67 -11.96
N ARG A 116 13.08 -7.83 -13.10
CA ARG A 116 13.64 -7.53 -14.43
C ARG A 116 12.58 -6.97 -15.35
N ILE A 117 12.98 -6.02 -16.21
CA ILE A 117 12.14 -5.58 -17.33
C ILE A 117 12.13 -6.68 -18.40
N ALA A 118 10.95 -7.16 -18.77
CA ALA A 118 10.74 -8.15 -19.81
C ALA A 118 10.15 -7.50 -21.07
N GLY A 119 10.56 -7.99 -22.23
CA GLY A 119 9.92 -7.67 -23.51
C GLY A 119 8.71 -8.58 -23.77
N GLY A 120 7.57 -7.98 -24.17
CA GLY A 120 6.33 -8.69 -24.49
C GLY A 120 5.50 -9.08 -23.26
N ALA A 121 4.31 -9.65 -23.47
CA ALA A 121 3.46 -10.14 -22.38
C ALA A 121 3.93 -11.52 -21.95
N SER A 122 4.41 -11.61 -20.72
CA SER A 122 4.69 -12.90 -20.09
C SER A 122 3.42 -13.38 -19.35
N GLY A 123 3.18 -14.68 -19.42
CA GLY A 123 2.17 -15.40 -18.64
C GLY A 123 2.52 -15.53 -17.15
N MET A 124 3.51 -14.77 -16.64
CA MET A 124 3.99 -14.96 -15.27
C MET A 124 2.91 -14.55 -14.26
N PRO A 125 2.71 -15.35 -13.19
CA PRO A 125 1.69 -15.10 -12.17
C PRO A 125 2.03 -13.95 -11.21
N GLN A 126 3.25 -13.41 -11.26
CA GLN A 126 3.66 -12.19 -10.57
C GLN A 126 4.42 -11.28 -11.53
N SER A 127 3.69 -10.33 -12.09
CA SER A 127 4.29 -9.31 -12.93
C SER A 127 3.50 -8.03 -12.85
N ALA A 128 4.20 -6.92 -13.09
CA ALA A 128 3.56 -5.63 -13.27
C ALA A 128 3.68 -5.19 -14.73
N THR A 129 2.71 -4.45 -15.21
CA THR A 129 2.76 -3.79 -16.51
C THR A 129 2.45 -2.32 -16.34
N LEU A 130 3.42 -1.47 -16.71
CA LEU A 130 3.23 -0.03 -16.82
C LEU A 130 2.63 0.28 -18.19
N LEU A 131 1.45 0.90 -18.15
CA LEU A 131 0.82 1.48 -19.32
C LEU A 131 1.13 2.98 -19.39
N PRO A 132 1.48 3.51 -20.57
CA PRO A 132 1.69 4.94 -20.73
C PRO A 132 0.39 5.74 -20.58
N ARG A 133 -0.77 5.12 -20.90
CA ARG A 133 -2.10 5.72 -20.74
C ARG A 133 -3.13 4.66 -20.39
N ALA A 134 -3.84 4.84 -19.27
CA ALA A 134 -4.86 3.92 -18.79
C ALA A 134 -6.12 3.89 -19.69
N SER A 135 -6.52 5.04 -20.25
CA SER A 135 -7.67 5.18 -21.14
C SER A 135 -7.64 4.28 -22.39
N VAL A 136 -6.49 3.73 -22.76
CA VAL A 136 -6.37 2.70 -23.83
C VAL A 136 -7.20 1.46 -23.49
N LEU A 137 -7.42 1.19 -22.20
CA LEU A 137 -8.21 0.07 -21.72
C LEU A 137 -9.72 0.36 -21.63
N ALA A 138 -10.15 1.61 -21.85
CA ALA A 138 -11.55 2.01 -21.73
C ALA A 138 -12.55 1.16 -22.55
N PRO A 139 -12.22 0.67 -23.77
CA PRO A 139 -13.12 -0.20 -24.52
C PRO A 139 -13.44 -1.53 -23.83
N LEU A 140 -12.50 -2.04 -23.02
CA LEU A 140 -12.70 -3.25 -22.20
C LEU A 140 -13.23 -2.90 -20.81
N LEU A 141 -12.79 -1.78 -20.26
CA LEU A 141 -13.04 -1.33 -18.90
C LEU A 141 -13.51 0.13 -18.90
N PRO A 142 -14.81 0.37 -19.15
CA PRO A 142 -15.33 1.75 -19.28
C PRO A 142 -15.06 2.64 -18.06
N ALA A 143 -14.94 2.05 -16.87
CA ALA A 143 -14.59 2.76 -15.63
C ALA A 143 -13.20 3.44 -15.68
N LEU A 144 -12.29 2.99 -16.56
CA LEU A 144 -10.96 3.57 -16.73
C LEU A 144 -10.93 4.70 -17.76
N ALA A 145 -12.06 5.04 -18.37
CA ALA A 145 -12.12 6.07 -19.42
C ALA A 145 -11.70 7.47 -18.93
N GLU A 146 -11.90 7.74 -17.64
CA GLU A 146 -11.55 9.04 -17.04
C GLU A 146 -10.06 9.16 -16.68
N TRP A 147 -9.33 8.04 -16.66
CA TRP A 147 -7.91 8.01 -16.30
C TRP A 147 -7.05 8.46 -17.47
N ARG A 148 -6.50 9.66 -17.34
CA ARG A 148 -5.73 10.32 -18.41
C ARG A 148 -4.24 9.99 -18.35
N GLY A 149 -3.76 9.56 -17.18
CA GLY A 149 -2.36 9.30 -16.90
C GLY A 149 -1.91 7.85 -17.16
N PRO A 150 -0.64 7.55 -16.81
CA PRO A 150 -0.13 6.18 -16.79
C PRO A 150 -0.83 5.34 -15.72
N ALA A 151 -0.74 4.02 -15.86
CA ALA A 151 -1.29 3.08 -14.88
C ALA A 151 -0.38 1.88 -14.70
N VAL A 152 -0.43 1.28 -13.51
CA VAL A 152 0.20 0.00 -13.22
C VAL A 152 -0.87 -1.06 -13.18
N ILE A 153 -0.63 -2.16 -13.89
CA ILE A 153 -1.40 -3.39 -13.79
C ILE A 153 -0.54 -4.40 -13.06
N HIS A 154 -0.97 -4.88 -11.90
CA HIS A 154 -0.41 -6.06 -11.27
C HIS A 154 -1.20 -7.28 -11.71
N TRP A 155 -0.49 -8.22 -12.34
CA TRP A 155 -1.05 -9.46 -12.82
C TRP A 155 -1.00 -10.53 -11.76
N HIS A 156 -2.10 -11.26 -11.66
CA HIS A 156 -2.21 -12.48 -10.88
C HIS A 156 -2.47 -13.67 -11.82
N GLY A 157 -2.55 -14.88 -11.25
CA GLY A 157 -2.73 -16.10 -12.03
C GLY A 157 -3.97 -16.05 -12.94
N GLU A 158 -5.10 -15.58 -12.40
CA GLU A 158 -6.41 -15.61 -13.09
C GLU A 158 -7.04 -14.23 -13.30
N GLY A 159 -6.52 -13.18 -12.66
CA GLY A 159 -7.00 -11.80 -12.78
C GLY A 159 -5.87 -10.76 -12.72
N ALA A 160 -6.25 -9.51 -12.47
CA ALA A 160 -5.31 -8.40 -12.31
C ALA A 160 -5.91 -7.31 -11.41
N VAL A 161 -5.06 -6.43 -10.89
CA VAL A 161 -5.49 -5.17 -10.28
C VAL A 161 -4.79 -4.02 -10.99
N VAL A 162 -5.54 -2.96 -11.26
CA VAL A 162 -5.05 -1.76 -11.93
C VAL A 162 -5.12 -0.57 -10.99
N TRP A 163 -4.05 0.23 -10.96
CA TRP A 163 -4.00 1.53 -10.28
C TRP A 163 -3.61 2.62 -11.27
N GLU A 164 -4.24 3.78 -11.16
CA GLU A 164 -3.77 5.00 -11.80
C GLU A 164 -2.46 5.44 -11.13
N MET A 165 -1.50 5.91 -11.92
CA MET A 165 -0.30 6.55 -11.39
C MET A 165 -0.50 8.06 -11.36
N VAL A 166 -0.47 8.64 -10.17
CA VAL A 166 -0.69 10.07 -9.92
C VAL A 166 0.59 10.74 -9.41
N PRO A 167 0.75 12.06 -9.58
CA PRO A 167 1.86 12.79 -8.98
C PRO A 167 1.94 12.57 -7.47
N ALA A 168 3.12 12.18 -6.99
CA ALA A 168 3.39 12.00 -5.58
C ALA A 168 3.31 13.34 -4.84
N PRO A 169 2.74 13.39 -3.63
CA PRO A 169 2.86 14.57 -2.78
C PRO A 169 4.34 14.80 -2.43
N PRO A 170 4.78 16.06 -2.20
CA PRO A 170 6.20 16.39 -2.07
C PRO A 170 6.99 15.55 -1.05
N PRO A 171 6.47 15.22 0.14
CA PRO A 171 7.19 14.36 1.08
C PRO A 171 7.43 12.94 0.54
N LEU A 172 6.44 12.34 -0.14
CA LEU A 172 6.60 11.02 -0.75
C LEU A 172 7.50 11.07 -1.98
N ALA A 173 7.45 12.14 -2.77
CA ALA A 173 8.39 12.36 -3.87
C ALA A 173 9.84 12.37 -3.36
N LEU A 174 10.10 13.09 -2.25
CA LEU A 174 11.40 13.07 -1.59
C LEU A 174 11.78 11.65 -1.14
N ALA A 175 10.89 10.94 -0.44
CA ALA A 175 11.16 9.58 0.01
C ALA A 175 11.57 8.68 -1.15
N VAL A 176 10.79 8.68 -2.24
CA VAL A 176 11.08 7.94 -3.47
C VAL A 176 12.43 8.33 -4.07
N SER A 177 12.77 9.62 -4.08
CA SER A 177 14.07 10.07 -4.59
C SER A 177 15.26 9.57 -3.76
N LEU A 178 15.06 9.32 -2.46
CA LEU A 178 16.11 8.87 -1.54
C LEU A 178 16.30 7.36 -1.56
N VAL A 179 15.20 6.59 -1.66
CA VAL A 179 15.22 5.13 -1.51
C VAL A 179 14.91 4.36 -2.78
N GLY A 180 14.46 5.05 -3.84
CA GLY A 180 14.13 4.43 -5.11
C GLY A 180 15.37 3.86 -5.79
N GLU A 181 15.32 2.56 -6.07
CA GLU A 181 16.35 1.87 -6.82
C GLU A 181 15.94 1.77 -8.30
N PRO A 182 16.75 2.29 -9.24
CA PRO A 182 16.40 2.23 -10.65
C PRO A 182 16.39 0.79 -11.14
N LEU A 183 15.40 0.46 -11.96
CA LEU A 183 15.35 -0.82 -12.67
C LEU A 183 15.81 -0.61 -14.13
N PRO A 184 17.07 -0.94 -14.48
CA PRO A 184 17.57 -0.71 -15.82
C PRO A 184 16.95 -1.68 -16.82
N PRO A 185 16.78 -1.28 -18.10
CA PRO A 185 16.52 -2.24 -19.16
C PRO A 185 17.70 -3.23 -19.21
N ASP A 186 17.40 -4.52 -19.34
CA ASP A 186 18.38 -5.62 -19.42
C ASP A 186 19.14 -6.01 -18.15
N ALA A 187 18.85 -5.37 -17.01
CA ALA A 187 19.43 -5.74 -15.72
C ALA A 187 18.38 -6.37 -14.78
N THR A 188 18.86 -7.24 -13.89
CA THR A 188 18.05 -7.76 -12.78
C THR A 188 18.36 -6.95 -11.53
N LEU A 189 17.34 -6.38 -10.90
CA LEU A 189 17.44 -5.75 -9.58
C LEU A 189 17.35 -6.85 -8.50
N PRO A 190 18.44 -7.12 -7.76
CA PRO A 190 18.46 -8.19 -6.77
C PRO A 190 17.41 -8.01 -5.68
N ARG A 191 16.85 -9.14 -5.19
CA ARG A 191 15.80 -9.16 -4.16
C ARG A 191 16.13 -8.33 -2.92
N PHE A 192 17.37 -8.36 -2.44
CA PHE A 192 17.77 -7.68 -1.20
C PHE A 192 17.66 -6.15 -1.26
N LEU A 193 17.57 -5.54 -2.45
CA LEU A 193 17.45 -4.09 -2.61
C LEU A 193 16.03 -3.57 -2.42
N TRP A 194 15.02 -4.43 -2.63
CA TRP A 194 13.62 -4.00 -2.63
C TRP A 194 12.71 -4.85 -1.74
N ALA A 195 13.09 -6.09 -1.41
CA ALA A 195 12.26 -7.00 -0.61
C ALA A 195 12.29 -6.70 0.89
N MET A 196 12.82 -5.54 1.30
CA MET A 196 12.70 -5.07 2.68
C MET A 196 11.22 -4.91 3.01
N ALA A 197 10.77 -5.58 4.07
CA ALA A 197 9.34 -5.73 4.37
C ALA A 197 8.96 -5.11 5.72
N GLY A 198 9.94 -4.69 6.53
CA GLY A 198 9.70 -4.10 7.85
C GLY A 198 9.69 -2.57 7.82
N ALA A 199 8.80 -1.96 8.61
CA ALA A 199 8.80 -0.52 8.87
C ALA A 199 10.15 -0.04 9.41
N ASP A 200 10.79 -0.83 10.29
CA ASP A 200 12.11 -0.53 10.86
C ASP A 200 13.22 -0.47 9.80
N GLU A 201 13.19 -1.36 8.80
CA GLU A 201 14.18 -1.38 7.72
C GLU A 201 13.99 -0.17 6.79
N SER A 202 12.75 0.11 6.41
CA SER A 202 12.38 1.29 5.62
C SER A 202 12.75 2.59 6.34
N TYR A 203 12.52 2.66 7.65
CA TYR A 203 12.93 3.77 8.49
C TYR A 203 14.45 3.97 8.48
N GLN A 204 15.24 2.91 8.67
CA GLN A 204 16.70 2.99 8.67
C GLN A 204 17.25 3.48 7.31
N LEU A 205 16.67 2.99 6.21
CA LEU A 205 17.03 3.40 4.86
C LEU A 205 16.69 4.87 4.61
N LEU A 206 15.51 5.33 5.01
CA LEU A 206 15.09 6.72 4.90
C LEU A 206 15.90 7.64 5.81
N SER A 207 16.15 7.22 7.04
CA SER A 207 16.95 7.95 8.02
C SER A 207 18.37 8.18 7.50
N SER A 208 19.02 7.13 7.01
CA SER A 208 20.36 7.23 6.40
C SER A 208 20.36 8.04 5.10
N GLY A 209 19.37 7.85 4.23
CA GLY A 209 19.23 8.61 2.98
C GLY A 209 18.98 10.10 3.21
N LEU A 210 18.08 10.45 4.14
CA LEU A 210 17.81 11.84 4.53
C LEU A 210 19.04 12.51 5.12
N SER A 211 19.75 11.82 6.01
CA SER A 211 20.99 12.32 6.60
C SER A 211 22.04 12.63 5.53
N ALA A 212 22.29 11.70 4.61
CA ALA A 212 23.23 11.88 3.52
C ALA A 212 22.83 13.04 2.58
N HIS A 213 21.55 13.12 2.21
CA HIS A 213 21.02 14.18 1.34
C HIS A 213 21.13 15.56 1.98
N LEU A 214 20.82 15.66 3.28
CA LEU A 214 21.00 16.89 4.05
C LEU A 214 22.47 17.30 4.12
N ASP A 215 23.37 16.34 4.37
CA ASP A 215 24.79 16.61 4.47
C ASP A 215 25.37 17.11 3.16
N GLU A 216 25.02 16.48 2.04
CA GLU A 216 25.45 16.90 0.71
C GLU A 216 24.96 18.32 0.37
N MET A 217 23.69 18.58 0.61
CA MET A 217 23.05 19.86 0.24
C MET A 217 23.46 21.02 1.16
N LEU A 218 23.53 20.78 2.48
CA LEU A 218 23.60 21.84 3.48
C LEU A 218 24.97 22.07 4.09
N ALA A 219 25.96 21.18 3.86
CA ALA A 219 27.28 21.30 4.50
C ALA A 219 28.00 22.62 4.22
N SER A 220 27.74 23.26 3.07
CA SER A 220 28.33 24.58 2.73
C SER A 220 27.39 25.76 2.96
N GLU A 221 26.15 25.49 3.35
CA GLU A 221 25.05 26.46 3.41
C GLU A 221 24.79 26.97 4.81
N ILE A 222 24.94 26.10 5.83
CA ILE A 222 24.63 26.40 7.22
C ILE A 222 25.72 25.86 8.16
N SER A 223 25.68 26.30 9.41
CA SER A 223 26.55 25.76 10.45
C SER A 223 26.31 24.28 10.74
N ASP A 224 27.37 23.60 11.20
CA ASP A 224 27.29 22.21 11.68
C ASP A 224 26.26 22.04 12.81
N ALA A 225 26.10 23.04 13.68
CA ALA A 225 25.17 22.92 14.80
C ALA A 225 23.70 22.89 14.33
N LEU A 226 23.33 23.72 13.35
CA LEU A 226 21.98 23.67 12.78
C LEU A 226 21.81 22.40 11.94
N ARG A 227 22.81 22.02 11.15
CA ARG A 227 22.79 20.80 10.33
C ARG A 227 22.56 19.56 11.18
N PHE A 228 23.34 19.35 12.24
CA PHE A 228 23.17 18.19 13.13
C PHE A 228 21.83 18.20 13.86
N ALA A 229 21.31 19.37 14.22
CA ALA A 229 20.00 19.47 14.87
C ALA A 229 18.85 19.15 13.90
N LEU A 230 18.94 19.58 12.63
CA LEU A 230 18.00 19.20 11.57
C LEU A 230 18.04 17.70 11.28
N VAL A 231 19.23 17.13 11.16
CA VAL A 231 19.40 15.68 10.99
C VAL A 231 18.70 14.95 12.13
N ALA A 232 19.04 15.24 13.38
CA ALA A 232 18.43 14.59 14.54
C ALA A 232 16.90 14.70 14.55
N GLN A 233 16.33 15.88 14.29
CA GLN A 233 14.88 16.07 14.25
C GLN A 233 14.19 15.22 13.17
N TRP A 234 14.85 15.01 12.03
CA TRP A 234 14.25 14.33 10.89
C TRP A 234 14.53 12.84 10.85
N THR A 235 15.59 12.38 11.54
CA THR A 235 16.05 11.00 11.52
C THR A 235 15.86 10.25 12.82
N ASP A 236 15.60 10.92 13.93
CA ASP A 236 15.56 10.28 15.26
C ASP A 236 14.17 10.37 15.90
N GLY A 237 13.63 9.22 16.30
CA GLY A 237 12.38 9.11 17.07
C GLY A 237 11.16 8.74 16.23
N GLY A 238 10.09 8.33 16.92
CA GLY A 238 8.87 7.79 16.32
C GLY A 238 8.07 8.78 15.47
N ASP A 239 8.15 10.08 15.77
CA ASP A 239 7.43 11.14 15.04
C ASP A 239 8.32 11.89 14.03
N SER A 240 9.54 11.38 13.79
CA SER A 240 10.48 11.96 12.85
C SER A 240 9.95 11.96 11.42
N LEU A 241 10.55 12.78 10.54
CA LEU A 241 10.20 12.77 9.12
C LEU A 241 10.47 11.40 8.49
N ALA A 242 11.61 10.77 8.81
CA ALA A 242 11.95 9.43 8.33
C ALA A 242 10.87 8.39 8.68
N SER A 243 10.35 8.44 9.92
CA SER A 243 9.28 7.55 10.39
C SER A 243 8.00 7.75 9.58
N ARG A 244 7.52 8.99 9.47
CA ARG A 244 6.31 9.33 8.69
C ARG A 244 6.43 8.97 7.20
N LEU A 245 7.61 9.15 6.62
CA LEU A 245 7.88 8.73 5.24
C LEU A 245 7.90 7.20 5.09
N ALA A 246 8.42 6.48 6.08
CA ALA A 246 8.42 5.01 6.07
C ALA A 246 6.99 4.48 6.12
N ASP A 247 6.14 5.06 6.97
CA ASP A 247 4.72 4.76 7.03
C ASP A 247 4.05 5.05 5.68
N GLY A 248 4.29 6.25 5.12
CA GLY A 248 3.74 6.63 3.82
C GLY A 248 4.14 5.71 2.67
N LEU A 249 5.39 5.23 2.63
CA LEU A 249 5.83 4.23 1.65
C LEU A 249 5.17 2.87 1.88
N ALA A 250 4.94 2.48 3.13
CA ALA A 250 4.27 1.22 3.47
C ALA A 250 2.79 1.19 3.05
N LEU A 251 2.17 2.36 2.83
CA LEU A 251 0.81 2.49 2.29
C LEU A 251 0.73 2.27 0.77
N LEU A 252 1.86 2.30 0.07
CA LEU A 252 1.87 2.18 -1.39
C LEU A 252 1.53 0.75 -1.83
N PRO A 253 0.79 0.57 -2.93
CA PRO A 253 0.51 -0.75 -3.46
C PRO A 253 1.80 -1.47 -3.85
N SER A 254 2.04 -2.63 -3.24
CA SER A 254 3.18 -3.46 -3.60
C SER A 254 2.82 -4.44 -4.70
N ALA A 255 3.60 -4.39 -5.79
CA ALA A 255 3.48 -5.35 -6.89
C ALA A 255 4.28 -6.63 -6.64
N PHE A 256 5.26 -6.62 -5.72
CA PHE A 256 6.24 -7.69 -5.59
C PHE A 256 6.53 -8.17 -4.16
N ALA A 257 5.75 -7.74 -3.16
CA ALA A 257 5.97 -8.11 -1.74
C ALA A 257 5.99 -9.63 -1.46
N ALA A 258 5.54 -10.47 -2.39
CA ALA A 258 5.47 -11.91 -2.23
C ALA A 258 6.66 -12.65 -2.87
N GLU A 259 6.90 -13.90 -2.45
CA GLU A 259 7.86 -14.76 -3.16
C GLU A 259 7.36 -15.09 -4.57
N ALA A 260 8.25 -15.15 -5.56
CA ALA A 260 7.90 -15.41 -6.96
C ALA A 260 7.04 -16.68 -7.15
N ALA A 261 7.28 -17.70 -6.32
CA ALA A 261 6.57 -18.98 -6.37
C ALA A 261 5.23 -18.99 -5.61
N GLN A 262 4.94 -17.98 -4.78
CA GLN A 262 3.76 -17.93 -3.93
C GLN A 262 3.19 -16.49 -3.91
N PRO A 263 2.21 -16.14 -4.76
CA PRO A 263 1.54 -14.84 -4.67
C PRO A 263 1.01 -14.64 -3.24
N ALA A 264 1.33 -13.47 -2.68
CA ALA A 264 1.04 -13.16 -1.29
C ALA A 264 -0.45 -13.40 -1.08
N GLY A 265 -0.76 -14.24 -0.11
CA GLY A 265 -2.13 -14.55 0.24
C GLY A 265 -2.68 -15.90 -0.22
N LEU A 266 -2.28 -16.46 -1.38
CA LEU A 266 -2.82 -17.78 -1.79
C LEU A 266 -2.27 -18.94 -0.95
N ALA A 267 -1.10 -18.76 -0.34
CA ALA A 267 -0.55 -19.73 0.61
C ALA A 267 -1.45 -19.90 1.85
N ALA A 268 -2.10 -18.83 2.32
CA ALA A 268 -3.02 -18.89 3.47
C ALA A 268 -4.26 -19.74 3.17
N LEU A 269 -4.67 -19.84 1.90
CA LEU A 269 -5.76 -20.73 1.47
C LEU A 269 -5.35 -22.21 1.43
N ALA A 270 -4.07 -22.56 1.58
CA ALA A 270 -3.64 -23.96 1.62
C ALA A 270 -4.26 -24.73 2.81
N GLU A 271 -4.54 -24.02 3.91
CA GLU A 271 -5.20 -24.57 5.10
C GLU A 271 -6.72 -24.76 4.92
N TRP A 272 -7.27 -24.29 3.79
CA TRP A 272 -8.70 -24.29 3.46
C TRP A 272 -8.99 -25.09 2.17
N PRO A 273 -8.58 -26.36 2.08
CA PRO A 273 -8.47 -27.09 0.81
C PRO A 273 -9.81 -27.28 0.09
N ARG A 274 -10.94 -27.47 0.79
CA ARG A 274 -12.23 -27.62 0.11
C ARG A 274 -12.81 -26.31 -0.34
N MET A 275 -12.67 -25.27 0.47
CA MET A 275 -13.19 -23.96 0.10
C MET A 275 -12.39 -23.41 -1.08
N ARG A 276 -11.06 -23.58 -1.07
CA ARG A 276 -10.20 -23.30 -2.22
C ARG A 276 -10.61 -24.07 -3.47
N ALA A 277 -10.92 -25.37 -3.36
CA ALA A 277 -11.31 -26.19 -4.51
C ALA A 277 -12.70 -25.85 -5.10
N ARG A 278 -13.51 -25.08 -4.39
CA ARG A 278 -14.86 -24.66 -4.82
C ARG A 278 -14.93 -23.21 -5.26
N LEU A 279 -13.85 -22.47 -5.13
CA LEU A 279 -13.78 -21.07 -5.51
C LEU A 279 -13.71 -20.96 -7.03
N GLU A 280 -14.68 -20.28 -7.61
CA GLU A 280 -14.76 -20.02 -9.04
C GLU A 280 -14.20 -18.62 -9.38
N PRO A 281 -13.87 -18.36 -10.65
CA PRO A 281 -13.53 -17.01 -11.09
C PRO A 281 -14.65 -16.01 -10.73
N ALA A 282 -14.26 -14.78 -10.44
CA ALA A 282 -15.12 -13.71 -10.00
C ALA A 282 -15.89 -14.00 -8.69
N GLN A 283 -15.28 -14.74 -7.76
CA GLN A 283 -15.80 -14.94 -6.40
C GLN A 283 -14.84 -14.46 -5.32
N ALA A 284 -15.42 -14.00 -4.21
CA ALA A 284 -14.74 -13.77 -2.96
C ALA A 284 -15.05 -14.90 -1.97
N LEU A 285 -14.03 -15.34 -1.23
CA LEU A 285 -14.18 -16.19 -0.06
C LEU A 285 -14.13 -15.31 1.19
N ILE A 286 -15.16 -15.41 2.03
CA ILE A 286 -15.23 -14.71 3.32
C ILE A 286 -15.45 -15.74 4.41
N GLY A 287 -14.47 -15.94 5.30
CA GLY A 287 -14.46 -17.09 6.20
C GLY A 287 -14.13 -16.78 7.65
N ILE A 288 -14.59 -17.64 8.55
CA ILE A 288 -14.18 -17.69 9.96
C ILE A 288 -13.77 -19.12 10.30
N ALA A 289 -12.77 -19.26 11.17
CA ALA A 289 -12.29 -20.56 11.62
C ALA A 289 -12.06 -20.59 13.14
N ALA A 290 -12.13 -21.81 13.68
CA ALA A 290 -12.05 -22.06 15.11
C ALA A 290 -10.67 -21.71 15.68
N ALA A 291 -9.61 -21.86 14.88
CA ALA A 291 -8.24 -21.59 15.31
C ALA A 291 -8.04 -20.11 15.65
N GLU A 292 -8.62 -19.22 14.85
CA GLU A 292 -8.53 -17.77 14.97
C GLU A 292 -9.55 -17.23 15.97
N ALA A 293 -10.75 -17.81 16.02
CA ALA A 293 -11.78 -17.41 16.98
C ALA A 293 -11.50 -17.87 18.42
N GLY A 294 -10.69 -18.92 18.61
CA GLY A 294 -10.32 -19.44 19.92
C GLY A 294 -11.53 -19.76 20.81
N GLY A 295 -11.54 -19.21 22.02
CA GLY A 295 -12.62 -19.42 23.00
C GLY A 295 -13.99 -18.87 22.58
N HIS A 296 -14.05 -18.02 21.56
CA HIS A 296 -15.30 -17.50 21.00
C HIS A 296 -15.96 -18.49 20.04
N TRP A 297 -15.28 -19.58 19.66
CA TRP A 297 -15.84 -20.58 18.74
C TRP A 297 -16.99 -21.38 19.37
N ASN A 298 -18.21 -20.95 19.10
CA ASN A 298 -19.42 -21.59 19.59
C ASN A 298 -20.58 -21.48 18.59
N LEU A 299 -21.74 -22.06 18.91
CA LEU A 299 -22.92 -22.00 18.04
C LEU A 299 -23.41 -20.56 17.80
N MET A 300 -23.34 -19.71 18.82
CA MET A 300 -23.82 -18.34 18.75
C MET A 300 -23.00 -17.51 17.76
N LEU A 301 -21.66 -17.63 17.79
CA LEU A 301 -20.79 -16.98 16.82
C LEU A 301 -21.08 -17.42 15.39
N ARG A 302 -21.24 -18.72 15.15
CA ARG A 302 -21.50 -19.27 13.81
C ARG A 302 -22.86 -18.82 13.26
N GLN A 303 -23.87 -18.70 14.12
CA GLN A 303 -25.17 -18.14 13.75
C GLN A 303 -25.09 -16.62 13.51
N ALA A 304 -24.35 -15.89 14.33
CA ALA A 304 -24.12 -14.45 14.14
C ALA A 304 -23.38 -14.18 12.82
N PHE A 305 -22.40 -15.02 12.47
CA PHE A 305 -21.72 -14.97 11.18
C PHE A 305 -22.70 -15.15 10.03
N LEU A 306 -23.52 -16.21 10.03
CA LEU A 306 -24.53 -16.41 8.99
C LEU A 306 -25.53 -15.24 8.88
N ALA A 307 -26.01 -14.71 10.01
CA ALA A 307 -26.89 -13.56 10.01
C ALA A 307 -26.21 -12.32 9.40
N ALA A 308 -24.97 -12.05 9.80
CA ALA A 308 -24.22 -10.91 9.28
C ALA A 308 -23.90 -11.06 7.79
N LEU A 309 -23.59 -12.28 7.31
CA LEU A 309 -23.41 -12.56 5.88
C LEU A 309 -24.69 -12.27 5.07
N ARG A 310 -25.86 -12.69 5.56
CA ARG A 310 -27.17 -12.44 4.92
C ARG A 310 -27.47 -10.95 4.78
N GLU A 311 -27.05 -10.15 5.76
CA GLU A 311 -27.27 -8.70 5.75
C GLU A 311 -26.26 -7.94 4.88
N THR A 312 -25.06 -8.48 4.68
CA THR A 312 -23.95 -7.74 4.08
C THR A 312 -23.63 -8.17 2.66
N LEU A 313 -23.81 -9.45 2.32
CA LEU A 313 -23.34 -10.01 1.05
C LEU A 313 -24.46 -10.08 -0.01
N PRO A 314 -24.09 -10.03 -1.31
CA PRO A 314 -25.07 -10.05 -2.38
C PRO A 314 -25.81 -11.39 -2.46
N ALA A 315 -26.97 -11.37 -3.14
CA ALA A 315 -27.69 -12.58 -3.50
C ALA A 315 -26.83 -13.54 -4.36
N GLY A 316 -27.10 -14.83 -4.26
CA GLY A 316 -26.28 -15.88 -4.91
C GLY A 316 -25.07 -16.32 -4.09
N THR A 317 -24.83 -15.70 -2.94
CA THR A 317 -23.81 -16.16 -1.98
C THR A 317 -24.17 -17.52 -1.39
N CYS A 318 -23.18 -18.41 -1.29
CA CYS A 318 -23.35 -19.76 -0.73
C CYS A 318 -22.41 -20.00 0.45
N LEU A 319 -22.91 -20.63 1.51
CA LEU A 319 -22.15 -21.07 2.67
C LEU A 319 -21.56 -22.47 2.46
N LEU A 320 -20.31 -22.63 2.87
CA LEU A 320 -19.61 -23.90 2.98
C LEU A 320 -19.07 -24.09 4.39
N ALA A 321 -18.85 -25.36 4.73
CA ALA A 321 -18.27 -25.78 5.98
C ALA A 321 -17.06 -26.69 5.69
N GLU A 322 -15.90 -26.36 6.26
CA GLU A 322 -14.69 -27.15 6.08
C GLU A 322 -14.88 -28.52 6.75
N ALA A 323 -14.28 -29.58 6.20
CA ALA A 323 -14.47 -30.98 6.62
C ALA A 323 -15.91 -31.57 6.54
N ALA A 324 -16.97 -30.78 6.35
CA ALA A 324 -18.34 -31.27 6.23
C ALA A 324 -18.65 -31.71 4.79
N ARG A 325 -18.93 -32.99 4.50
CA ARG A 325 -19.18 -33.53 3.13
C ARG A 325 -20.48 -33.03 2.45
N THR A 326 -21.01 -31.91 2.93
CA THR A 326 -22.22 -31.26 2.44
C THR A 326 -21.89 -30.35 1.24
N GLU A 327 -22.85 -30.22 0.34
CA GLU A 327 -22.80 -29.24 -0.76
C GLU A 327 -22.92 -27.81 -0.22
N PRO A 328 -22.45 -26.80 -0.99
CA PRO A 328 -22.68 -25.39 -0.67
C PRO A 328 -24.18 -25.11 -0.52
N ALA A 329 -24.54 -24.37 0.52
CA ALA A 329 -25.93 -23.99 0.76
C ALA A 329 -26.12 -22.49 0.51
N PRO A 330 -27.09 -22.07 -0.32
CA PRO A 330 -27.43 -20.65 -0.43
C PRO A 330 -27.71 -20.04 0.94
N LEU A 331 -27.27 -18.80 1.18
CA LEU A 331 -27.39 -18.18 2.51
C LEU A 331 -28.84 -18.16 3.01
N ASP A 332 -29.82 -17.95 2.13
CA ASP A 332 -31.24 -17.84 2.49
C ASP A 332 -31.95 -19.19 2.66
N ASP A 333 -31.26 -20.30 2.37
CA ASP A 333 -31.83 -21.64 2.53
C ASP A 333 -31.66 -22.14 3.98
N LEU A 334 -32.64 -22.90 4.46
CA LEU A 334 -32.60 -23.60 5.73
C LEU A 334 -31.43 -24.60 5.82
N ALA A 335 -30.89 -25.04 4.69
CA ALA A 335 -29.64 -25.79 4.62
C ALA A 335 -28.45 -25.04 5.22
N ALA A 336 -28.34 -23.71 5.05
CA ALA A 336 -27.28 -22.92 5.65
C ALA A 336 -27.39 -22.89 7.18
N ASP A 337 -28.60 -22.77 7.72
CA ASP A 337 -28.86 -22.86 9.16
C ASP A 337 -28.48 -24.24 9.73
N ARG A 338 -28.67 -25.31 8.96
CA ARG A 338 -28.24 -26.66 9.34
C ARG A 338 -26.72 -26.80 9.34
N LEU A 339 -26.03 -26.18 8.38
CA LEU A 339 -24.57 -26.19 8.31
C LEU A 339 -23.95 -25.55 9.55
N VAL A 340 -24.37 -24.34 9.93
CA VAL A 340 -23.78 -23.62 11.08
C VAL A 340 -24.07 -24.28 12.43
N ARG A 341 -25.12 -25.11 12.52
CA ARG A 341 -25.38 -25.96 13.69
C ARG A 341 -24.39 -27.11 13.83
N GLY A 342 -23.81 -27.57 12.72
CA GLY A 342 -22.78 -28.61 12.71
C GLY A 342 -21.47 -28.13 13.34
N ALA A 343 -20.64 -29.05 13.83
CA ALA A 343 -19.36 -28.75 14.50
C ALA A 343 -18.16 -28.67 13.53
N ALA A 344 -18.35 -28.04 12.37
CA ALA A 344 -17.24 -27.84 11.44
C ALA A 344 -16.15 -26.94 12.07
N PRO A 345 -14.86 -27.13 11.73
CA PRO A 345 -13.76 -26.31 12.23
C PRO A 345 -13.70 -24.92 11.56
N ALA A 346 -14.33 -24.74 10.41
CA ALA A 346 -14.37 -23.47 9.70
C ALA A 346 -15.60 -23.35 8.81
N PHE A 347 -16.02 -22.11 8.54
CA PHE A 347 -17.10 -21.77 7.62
C PHE A 347 -16.64 -20.65 6.69
N ALA A 348 -17.06 -20.69 5.43
CA ALA A 348 -16.93 -19.54 4.55
C ALA A 348 -18.12 -19.37 3.62
N ALA A 349 -18.35 -18.13 3.25
CA ALA A 349 -19.22 -17.74 2.16
C ALA A 349 -18.42 -17.58 0.87
N LEU A 350 -18.94 -18.12 -0.22
CA LEU A 350 -18.51 -17.79 -1.58
C LEU A 350 -19.49 -16.76 -2.13
N ALA A 351 -19.03 -15.52 -2.24
CA ALA A 351 -19.81 -14.39 -2.70
C ALA A 351 -19.43 -14.03 -4.14
N PRO A 352 -20.39 -13.85 -5.06
CA PRO A 352 -20.08 -13.35 -6.40
C PRO A 352 -19.56 -11.90 -6.32
N LEU A 353 -18.55 -11.58 -7.13
CA LEU A 353 -18.02 -10.23 -7.27
C LEU A 353 -18.83 -9.45 -8.30
N ALA A 354 -19.25 -8.24 -7.94
CA ALA A 354 -19.80 -7.32 -8.92
C ALA A 354 -18.72 -6.87 -9.91
N ALA A 355 -19.10 -6.58 -11.15
CA ALA A 355 -18.17 -6.14 -12.19
C ALA A 355 -17.43 -4.81 -11.86
N GLN A 356 -17.93 -4.05 -10.89
CA GLN A 356 -17.36 -2.77 -10.43
C GLN A 356 -16.85 -2.85 -8.98
N GLU A 357 -16.79 -4.05 -8.39
CA GLU A 357 -16.32 -4.21 -7.02
C GLU A 357 -14.85 -3.79 -6.91
N LYS A 358 -14.53 -3.00 -5.89
CA LYS A 358 -13.17 -2.48 -5.67
C LYS A 358 -12.53 -3.18 -4.46
N PRO A 359 -11.27 -3.64 -4.54
CA PRO A 359 -10.60 -4.31 -3.42
C PRO A 359 -10.68 -3.55 -2.08
N PRO A 360 -10.44 -2.21 -2.02
CA PRO A 360 -10.56 -1.46 -0.76
C PRO A 360 -11.99 -1.46 -0.18
N ALA A 361 -13.02 -1.45 -1.03
CA ALA A 361 -14.42 -1.45 -0.59
C ALA A 361 -14.78 -2.79 0.07
N LEU A 362 -14.41 -3.90 -0.58
CA LEU A 362 -14.63 -5.24 -0.06
C LEU A 362 -13.83 -5.48 1.23
N LEU A 363 -12.59 -5.00 1.30
CA LEU A 363 -11.77 -5.08 2.52
C LEU A 363 -12.42 -4.32 3.69
N ARG A 364 -12.93 -3.09 3.47
CA ARG A 364 -13.67 -2.33 4.49
C ARG A 364 -14.96 -3.03 4.92
N GLN A 365 -15.71 -3.59 3.97
CA GLN A 365 -16.93 -4.33 4.25
C GLN A 365 -16.67 -5.54 5.15
N VAL A 366 -15.64 -6.35 4.83
CA VAL A 366 -15.26 -7.50 5.66
C VAL A 366 -14.64 -7.06 6.99
N GLY A 367 -13.95 -5.92 7.02
CA GLY A 367 -13.44 -5.33 8.26
C GLY A 367 -14.56 -4.97 9.22
N GLY A 368 -15.65 -4.36 8.70
CA GLY A 368 -16.87 -4.11 9.46
C GLY A 368 -17.53 -5.39 9.97
N LEU A 369 -17.48 -6.48 9.18
CA LEU A 369 -17.95 -7.81 9.60
C LEU A 369 -17.12 -8.35 10.77
N ALA A 370 -15.79 -8.28 10.67
CA ALA A 370 -14.87 -8.73 11.73
C ALA A 370 -15.09 -7.95 13.04
N LEU A 371 -15.20 -6.61 12.94
CA LEU A 371 -15.51 -5.73 14.07
C LEU A 371 -16.85 -6.08 14.72
N ARG A 372 -17.90 -6.34 13.92
CA ARG A 372 -19.22 -6.72 14.43
C ARG A 372 -19.22 -8.07 15.14
N LEU A 373 -18.45 -9.04 14.64
CA LEU A 373 -18.39 -10.38 15.20
C LEU A 373 -17.42 -10.47 16.39
N GLY A 374 -16.47 -9.54 16.49
CA GLY A 374 -15.42 -9.54 17.52
C GLY A 374 -14.42 -10.69 17.36
N VAL A 375 -14.29 -11.24 16.15
CA VAL A 375 -13.33 -12.31 15.83
C VAL A 375 -12.68 -12.05 14.47
N PRO A 376 -11.50 -12.64 14.20
CA PRO A 376 -10.87 -12.52 12.89
C PRO A 376 -11.72 -13.10 11.76
N VAL A 377 -11.75 -12.40 10.62
CA VAL A 377 -12.44 -12.83 9.40
C VAL A 377 -11.47 -12.83 8.23
N LEU A 378 -11.37 -13.95 7.54
CA LEU A 378 -10.57 -14.10 6.34
C LEU A 378 -11.33 -13.56 5.12
N LEU A 379 -10.69 -12.72 4.31
CA LEU A 379 -11.12 -12.37 2.96
C LEU A 379 -10.09 -12.89 1.96
N ALA A 380 -10.54 -13.58 0.92
CA ALA A 380 -9.70 -13.93 -0.21
C ALA A 380 -10.40 -13.70 -1.55
N VAL A 381 -9.68 -13.12 -2.51
CA VAL A 381 -10.08 -12.96 -3.91
C VAL A 381 -8.90 -13.31 -4.80
N PRO A 382 -8.76 -14.59 -5.23
CA PRO A 382 -7.60 -15.05 -5.97
C PRO A 382 -7.38 -14.41 -7.33
N ASP A 383 -8.46 -14.04 -8.03
CA ASP A 383 -8.35 -13.27 -9.27
C ASP A 383 -7.61 -11.95 -9.04
N TRP A 384 -7.79 -11.34 -7.87
CA TRP A 384 -7.08 -10.12 -7.50
C TRP A 384 -5.82 -10.41 -6.73
N GLY A 385 -5.43 -11.68 -6.53
CA GLY A 385 -4.32 -12.05 -5.66
C GLY A 385 -4.47 -11.53 -4.22
N LEU A 386 -5.69 -11.21 -3.77
CA LEU A 386 -5.96 -10.66 -2.44
C LEU A 386 -6.21 -11.80 -1.47
N CYS A 387 -5.53 -11.80 -0.32
CA CYS A 387 -5.92 -12.57 0.85
C CYS A 387 -5.47 -11.84 2.11
N HIS A 388 -6.40 -11.62 3.03
CA HIS A 388 -6.13 -10.91 4.26
C HIS A 388 -7.00 -11.44 5.38
N LEU A 389 -6.39 -11.69 6.55
CA LEU A 389 -7.09 -11.96 7.78
C LEU A 389 -7.32 -10.63 8.50
N LEU A 390 -8.57 -10.20 8.60
CA LEU A 390 -8.96 -8.98 9.28
C LEU A 390 -9.20 -9.30 10.75
N ASP A 391 -8.24 -8.93 11.60
CA ASP A 391 -8.35 -9.07 13.05
C ASP A 391 -8.88 -7.77 13.68
N PRO A 392 -10.06 -7.77 14.31
CA PRO A 392 -10.60 -6.57 14.97
C PRO A 392 -9.74 -6.07 16.14
N ALA A 393 -8.88 -6.92 16.73
CA ALA A 393 -7.94 -6.52 17.78
C ALA A 393 -6.62 -5.95 17.23
N GLY A 394 -6.37 -6.07 15.92
CA GLY A 394 -5.13 -5.62 15.29
C GLY A 394 -3.88 -6.45 15.66
N THR A 395 -4.04 -7.59 16.33
CA THR A 395 -2.94 -8.38 16.91
C THR A 395 -2.46 -9.54 16.03
N SER A 396 -3.34 -10.05 15.17
CA SER A 396 -3.15 -11.25 14.35
C SER A 396 -3.47 -11.01 12.88
N GLY A 397 -3.68 -9.75 12.48
CA GLY A 397 -3.89 -9.37 11.09
C GLY A 397 -2.71 -9.78 10.22
N CYS A 398 -2.98 -10.54 9.16
CA CYS A 398 -1.93 -11.08 8.29
C CYS A 398 -2.41 -11.18 6.84
N GLY A 399 -1.48 -11.24 5.89
CA GLY A 399 -1.77 -11.26 4.44
C GLY A 399 -1.43 -9.95 3.74
N ASN A 400 -2.01 -9.71 2.57
CA ASN A 400 -1.61 -8.62 1.68
C ASN A 400 -2.65 -7.52 1.48
N GLY A 401 -3.68 -7.46 2.34
CA GLY A 401 -4.72 -6.44 2.26
C GLY A 401 -4.18 -5.01 2.28
N MET A 402 -3.10 -4.76 3.03
CA MET A 402 -2.41 -3.47 3.08
C MET A 402 -1.96 -3.00 1.69
N GLY A 403 -1.50 -3.92 0.83
CA GLY A 403 -1.09 -3.63 -0.54
C GLY A 403 -2.24 -3.22 -1.48
N TYR A 404 -3.49 -3.32 -1.02
CA TYR A 404 -4.68 -2.83 -1.73
C TYR A 404 -5.32 -1.62 -1.05
N GLY A 405 -4.59 -0.88 -0.20
CA GLY A 405 -5.07 0.36 0.39
C GLY A 405 -5.87 0.20 1.69
N LEU A 406 -5.67 -0.88 2.45
CA LEU A 406 -6.20 -1.01 3.82
C LEU A 406 -5.44 -0.20 4.87
N GLY A 407 -4.36 0.47 4.48
CA GLY A 407 -3.58 1.26 5.41
C GLY A 407 -4.37 2.45 5.94
N ALA A 408 -4.88 2.29 7.16
CA ALA A 408 -5.37 3.36 8.00
C ALA A 408 -4.20 4.29 8.34
N ALA A 409 -3.95 5.30 7.51
CA ALA A 409 -3.12 6.47 7.85
C ALA A 409 -3.22 7.67 6.87
N LEU A 410 -4.03 7.64 5.80
CA LEU A 410 -4.24 8.83 4.97
C LEU A 410 -5.37 9.74 5.46
N GLU A 411 -6.25 9.26 6.34
CA GLU A 411 -7.23 10.12 7.05
C GLU A 411 -6.56 11.02 8.12
N LEU A 412 -5.24 10.90 8.35
CA LEU A 412 -4.47 11.76 9.26
C LEU A 412 -3.87 13.01 8.60
N PHE A 413 -4.12 13.25 7.31
CA PHE A 413 -3.58 14.41 6.59
C PHE A 413 -4.65 15.33 5.96
N GLU A 414 -5.94 15.07 6.17
CA GLU A 414 -7.01 15.91 5.62
C GLU A 414 -7.71 16.81 6.66
N ASP A 415 -7.43 16.65 7.95
CA ASP A 415 -7.99 17.48 9.03
C ASP A 415 -6.88 17.98 10.00
N GLU A 416 -6.02 18.91 9.55
CA GLU A 416 -5.37 19.92 10.41
C GLU A 416 -5.57 21.33 9.85
#